data_AF-A0A1B9DSR3-F1
#
_entry.id   AF-A0A1B9DSR3-F1
#
_cell.length_a   1.000
_cell.length_b   1.000
_cell.length_c   1.000
_cell.angle_alpha   90.00
_cell.angle_beta   90.00
_cell.angle_gamma   90.00
#
_symmetry.space_group_name_H-M   'P 1'
#
loop_
_entity.id
_entity.type
_entity.pdbx_description
1 polymer ?
#
loop_
_entity_poly.entity_id
_entity_poly.type
_entity_poly.pdbx_seq_one_letter_code
_entity_poly.pdbx_strand_id
1 'polypeptide(L)'
;MSNSISESFKSKLSESNQLKVLEVSAELSINPNWLLAVIYFETAKTFSPSKTNSIGSVGLIQFTRDKAGVAYKTINGVKYVLTDIAKLDFNKQMDLVSEYFKEVKKTTGKSFNSFMDVYFAVFFPKALNQSSSYVLQTSGLTASLIAKQNPIFDTNKDGKITKAEIQDFFKGYFSKNGFDFDTEINQKKALTWVLPLVVFFYSVGIIFL
;
A
#
# COMPACT_ATOMS: atom_id res chain seq x y z
N MET A 1 13.39 -1.31 13.64
CA MET A 1 12.32 -0.97 12.69
C MET A 1 11.12 -0.50 13.48
N SER A 2 10.29 0.41 12.96
CA SER A 2 8.89 0.44 13.43
C SER A 2 8.21 -0.78 12.81
N ASN A 3 8.46 -1.96 13.38
CA ASN A 3 7.66 -3.17 13.19
C ASN A 3 6.33 -3.05 13.96
N SER A 4 5.91 -1.81 14.22
CA SER A 4 4.84 -1.46 15.12
C SER A 4 3.86 -0.59 14.37
N ILE A 5 2.60 -0.94 14.54
CA ILE A 5 1.48 -0.11 14.11
C ILE A 5 1.45 1.14 15.00
N SER A 6 1.16 2.32 14.43
CA SER A 6 1.02 3.55 15.21
C SER A 6 -0.17 3.45 16.16
N GLU A 7 -0.14 4.17 17.29
CA GLU A 7 -1.23 4.14 18.27
C GLU A 7 -2.57 4.59 17.66
N SER A 8 -2.53 5.55 16.72
CA SER A 8 -3.67 6.03 15.94
C SER A 8 -4.36 4.90 15.17
N PHE A 9 -3.61 3.92 14.67
CA PHE A 9 -4.16 2.75 14.01
C PHE A 9 -4.49 1.60 14.97
N LYS A 10 -3.63 1.32 15.96
CA LYS A 10 -3.85 0.24 16.94
C LYS A 10 -5.21 0.38 17.63
N SER A 11 -5.56 1.60 18.04
CA SER A 11 -6.84 1.90 18.69
C SER A 11 -8.09 1.61 17.83
N LYS A 12 -7.91 1.34 16.53
CA LYS A 12 -9.00 1.07 15.57
C LYS A 12 -9.10 -0.42 15.16
N LEU A 13 -8.19 -1.27 15.63
CA LEU A 13 -8.07 -2.66 15.20
C LEU A 13 -8.07 -3.60 16.41
N SER A 14 -8.68 -4.77 16.26
CA SER A 14 -8.48 -5.86 17.21
C SER A 14 -7.02 -6.33 17.22
N GLU A 15 -6.58 -6.93 18.32
CA GLU A 15 -5.23 -7.50 18.41
C GLU A 15 -4.95 -8.52 17.29
N SER A 16 -5.93 -9.38 16.98
CA SER A 16 -5.81 -10.35 15.87
C SER A 16 -5.57 -9.66 14.53
N ASN A 17 -6.30 -8.58 14.22
CA ASN A 17 -6.10 -7.83 12.98
C ASN A 17 -4.74 -7.12 12.95
N GLN A 18 -4.29 -6.59 14.09
CA GLN A 18 -2.96 -5.98 14.22
C GLN A 18 -1.84 -6.99 13.92
N LEU A 19 -1.90 -8.18 14.53
CA LEU A 19 -0.93 -9.25 14.30
C LEU A 19 -0.91 -9.68 12.83
N LYS A 20 -2.09 -9.82 12.21
CA LYS A 20 -2.16 -10.21 10.79
C LYS A 20 -1.57 -9.16 9.86
N VAL A 21 -1.77 -7.87 10.15
CA VAL A 21 -1.14 -6.79 9.39
C VAL A 21 0.38 -6.83 9.52
N LEU A 22 0.90 -7.07 10.72
CA LEU A 22 2.34 -7.19 10.95
C LEU A 22 2.94 -8.37 10.18
N GLU A 23 2.27 -9.52 10.21
CA GLU A 23 2.64 -10.73 9.46
C GLU A 23 2.75 -10.45 7.96
N VAL A 24 1.68 -9.93 7.34
CA VAL A 24 1.65 -9.62 5.89
C VAL A 24 2.65 -8.52 5.54
N SER A 25 2.81 -7.51 6.39
CA SER A 25 3.78 -6.43 6.17
C SER A 25 5.22 -6.94 6.19
N ALA A 26 5.54 -7.85 7.12
CA ALA A 26 6.84 -8.51 7.17
C ALA A 26 7.10 -9.35 5.92
N GLU A 27 6.12 -10.16 5.51
CA GLU A 27 6.20 -10.99 4.29
C GLU A 27 6.48 -10.13 3.04
N LEU A 28 5.76 -9.01 2.89
CA LEU A 28 5.90 -8.11 1.75
C LEU A 28 7.10 -7.15 1.86
N SER A 29 7.74 -7.07 3.04
CA SER A 29 8.76 -6.08 3.38
C SER A 29 8.27 -4.62 3.25
N ILE A 30 7.02 -4.37 3.64
CA ILE A 30 6.32 -3.08 3.62
C ILE A 30 6.16 -2.55 5.06
N ASN A 31 6.15 -1.23 5.26
CA ASN A 31 5.81 -0.65 6.57
C ASN A 31 4.30 -0.89 6.86
N PRO A 32 3.94 -1.49 8.02
CA PRO A 32 2.54 -1.78 8.34
C PRO A 32 1.63 -0.54 8.35
N ASN A 33 2.18 0.63 8.72
CA ASN A 33 1.41 1.88 8.71
C ASN A 33 1.08 2.35 7.29
N TRP A 34 1.90 2.04 6.29
CA TRP A 34 1.59 2.34 4.88
C TRP A 34 0.42 1.49 4.39
N LEU A 35 0.45 0.20 4.70
CA LEU A 35 -0.62 -0.72 4.31
C LEU A 35 -1.93 -0.34 5.00
N LEU A 36 -1.88 -0.03 6.30
CA LEU A 36 -3.04 0.44 7.05
C LEU A 36 -3.55 1.79 6.57
N ALA A 37 -2.68 2.72 6.17
CA ALA A 37 -3.09 3.99 5.58
C ALA A 37 -3.85 3.80 4.27
N VAL A 38 -3.40 2.89 3.41
CA VAL A 38 -4.13 2.52 2.20
C VAL A 38 -5.49 1.91 2.55
N ILE A 39 -5.53 0.90 3.43
CA ILE A 39 -6.79 0.26 3.83
C ILE A 39 -7.74 1.26 4.49
N TYR A 40 -7.22 2.17 5.31
CA TYR A 40 -7.99 3.21 5.97
C TYR A 40 -8.65 4.15 4.95
N PHE A 41 -7.93 4.54 3.90
CA PHE A 41 -8.50 5.35 2.83
C PHE A 41 -9.53 4.56 2.01
N GLU A 42 -9.15 3.38 1.51
CA GLU A 42 -9.95 2.53 0.63
C GLU A 42 -11.25 2.05 1.28
N THR A 43 -11.26 1.86 2.60
CA THR A 43 -12.45 1.43 3.35
C THR A 43 -13.24 2.58 3.97
N ALA A 44 -12.94 3.84 3.62
CA ALA A 44 -13.54 5.02 4.24
C ALA A 44 -13.45 4.99 5.78
N LYS A 45 -12.25 4.72 6.29
CA LYS A 45 -11.85 4.76 7.71
C LYS A 45 -12.36 3.60 8.58
N THR A 46 -12.93 2.57 7.96
CA THR A 46 -13.65 1.50 8.69
C THR A 46 -12.84 0.23 8.89
N PHE A 47 -11.80 -0.01 8.08
CA PHE A 47 -11.11 -1.31 8.01
C PHE A 47 -12.06 -2.49 7.71
N SER A 48 -13.23 -2.22 7.13
CA SER A 48 -14.25 -3.24 6.89
C SER A 48 -13.93 -4.08 5.65
N PRO A 49 -13.81 -5.41 5.75
CA PRO A 49 -13.57 -6.30 4.61
C PRO A 49 -14.80 -6.47 3.70
N SER A 50 -15.99 -6.04 4.15
CA SER A 50 -17.22 -6.06 3.36
C SER A 50 -17.53 -4.73 2.67
N LYS A 51 -16.66 -3.71 2.84
CA LYS A 51 -16.87 -2.39 2.25
C LYS A 51 -16.97 -2.50 0.73
N THR A 52 -18.06 -1.99 0.17
CA THR A 52 -18.29 -1.95 -1.28
C THR A 52 -18.51 -0.50 -1.74
N ASN A 53 -17.94 -0.13 -2.88
CA ASN A 53 -18.17 1.18 -3.49
C ASN A 53 -19.22 1.12 -4.63
N SER A 54 -19.57 2.28 -5.19
CA SER A 54 -20.61 2.40 -6.24
C SER A 54 -20.25 1.75 -7.57
N ILE A 55 -18.97 1.44 -7.82
CA ILE A 55 -18.51 0.78 -9.04
C ILE A 55 -18.31 -0.74 -8.86
N GLY A 56 -18.62 -1.26 -7.66
CA GLY A 56 -18.56 -2.68 -7.33
C GLY A 56 -17.21 -3.19 -6.85
N SER A 57 -16.28 -2.31 -6.48
CA SER A 57 -15.03 -2.71 -5.81
C SER A 57 -15.30 -3.10 -4.36
N VAL A 58 -14.57 -4.07 -3.83
CA VAL A 58 -14.86 -4.68 -2.51
C VAL A 58 -13.63 -4.79 -1.61
N GLY A 59 -13.83 -4.68 -0.30
CA GLY A 59 -12.87 -5.07 0.73
C GLY A 59 -11.75 -4.07 1.02
N LEU A 60 -10.74 -4.55 1.75
CA LEU A 60 -9.68 -3.79 2.41
C LEU A 60 -8.89 -2.89 1.46
N ILE A 61 -8.67 -3.34 0.22
CA ILE A 61 -7.98 -2.56 -0.82
C ILE A 61 -8.86 -2.27 -2.04
N GLN A 62 -10.18 -2.39 -1.89
CA GLN A 62 -11.16 -2.19 -2.97
C GLN A 62 -10.83 -3.01 -4.24
N PHE A 63 -10.71 -4.34 -4.08
CA PHE A 63 -10.53 -5.28 -5.18
C PHE A 63 -11.57 -5.00 -6.27
N THR A 64 -11.09 -4.73 -7.48
CA THR A 64 -11.92 -4.32 -8.62
C THR A 64 -11.85 -5.38 -9.70
N ARG A 65 -12.98 -5.69 -10.35
CA ARG A 65 -13.07 -6.64 -11.47
C ARG A 65 -11.97 -6.42 -12.51
N ASP A 66 -11.48 -7.51 -13.12
CA ASP A 66 -10.39 -7.44 -14.10
C ASP A 66 -10.75 -6.60 -15.34
N LYS A 67 -12.03 -6.58 -15.73
CA LYS A 67 -12.57 -5.79 -16.84
C LYS A 67 -14.07 -5.55 -16.69
N ALA A 68 -14.62 -4.66 -17.49
CA ALA A 68 -16.07 -4.45 -17.56
C ALA A 68 -16.78 -5.77 -17.93
N GLY A 69 -17.94 -6.02 -17.29
CA GLY A 69 -18.78 -7.18 -17.58
C GLY A 69 -18.40 -8.49 -16.85
N VAL A 70 -17.28 -8.54 -16.10
CA VAL A 70 -16.97 -9.71 -15.25
C VAL A 70 -17.18 -9.39 -13.76
N ALA A 71 -17.50 -10.43 -12.99
CA ALA A 71 -17.77 -10.34 -11.54
C ALA A 71 -16.60 -10.85 -10.67
N TYR A 72 -15.43 -11.07 -11.27
CA TYR A 72 -14.26 -11.62 -10.59
C TYR A 72 -13.03 -10.74 -10.74
N LYS A 73 -12.12 -10.87 -9.78
CA LYS A 73 -10.74 -10.38 -9.82
C LYS A 73 -9.81 -11.59 -9.92
N THR A 74 -8.83 -11.55 -10.82
CA THR A 74 -7.73 -12.51 -10.82
C THR A 74 -6.62 -11.99 -9.92
N ILE A 75 -6.18 -12.80 -8.97
CA ILE A 75 -5.09 -12.52 -8.03
C ILE A 75 -4.12 -13.69 -8.09
N ASN A 76 -2.87 -13.41 -8.46
CA ASN A 76 -1.80 -14.40 -8.61
C ASN A 76 -2.20 -15.65 -9.42
N GLY A 77 -2.95 -15.43 -10.51
CA GLY A 77 -3.44 -16.49 -11.40
C GLY A 77 -4.73 -17.20 -10.96
N VAL A 78 -5.29 -16.87 -9.79
CA VAL A 78 -6.54 -17.47 -9.27
C VAL A 78 -7.68 -16.46 -9.39
N LYS A 79 -8.85 -16.91 -9.86
CA LYS A 79 -10.05 -16.07 -9.98
C LYS A 79 -10.87 -16.11 -8.70
N TYR A 80 -11.19 -14.93 -8.18
CA TYR A 80 -12.04 -14.75 -7.00
C TYR A 80 -13.27 -13.92 -7.37
N VAL A 81 -14.47 -14.44 -7.08
CA VAL A 81 -15.72 -13.70 -7.26
C VAL A 81 -15.78 -12.59 -6.21
N LEU A 82 -16.07 -11.36 -6.61
CA LEU A 82 -16.04 -10.19 -5.73
C LEU A 82 -16.99 -10.33 -4.53
N THR A 83 -18.16 -10.94 -4.73
CA THR A 83 -19.12 -11.20 -3.65
C THR A 83 -18.61 -12.20 -2.61
N ASP A 84 -17.69 -13.08 -3.00
CA ASP A 84 -17.08 -14.02 -2.06
C ASP A 84 -15.91 -13.40 -1.32
N ILE A 85 -15.13 -12.53 -1.99
CA ILE A 85 -14.12 -11.69 -1.34
C ILE A 85 -14.78 -10.86 -0.23
N ALA A 86 -15.93 -10.24 -0.49
CA ALA A 86 -16.65 -9.39 0.46
C ALA A 86 -17.20 -10.13 1.71
N LYS A 87 -17.29 -11.47 1.67
CA LYS A 87 -17.70 -12.32 2.80
C LYS A 87 -16.52 -12.77 3.67
N LEU A 88 -15.29 -12.58 3.20
CA LEU A 88 -14.11 -12.94 3.97
C LEU A 88 -13.99 -12.03 5.19
N ASP A 89 -13.52 -12.61 6.29
CA ASP A 89 -13.07 -11.84 7.43
C ASP A 89 -11.78 -11.05 7.10
N PHE A 90 -11.42 -10.13 7.99
CA PHE A 90 -10.26 -9.26 7.81
C PHE A 90 -8.98 -10.06 7.55
N ASN A 91 -8.75 -11.15 8.29
CA ASN A 91 -7.50 -11.90 8.22
C ASN A 91 -7.38 -12.67 6.90
N LYS A 92 -8.45 -13.35 6.47
CA LYS A 92 -8.47 -14.04 5.16
C LYS A 92 -8.37 -13.05 4.00
N GLN A 93 -8.96 -11.87 4.14
CA GLN A 93 -8.83 -10.85 3.10
C GLN A 93 -7.41 -10.25 3.08
N MET A 94 -6.73 -10.17 4.22
CA MET A 94 -5.30 -9.83 4.29
C MET A 94 -4.40 -10.88 3.61
N ASP A 95 -4.76 -12.16 3.62
CA ASP A 95 -4.05 -13.17 2.80
C ASP A 95 -4.17 -12.87 1.31
N LEU A 96 -5.37 -12.51 0.83
CA LEU A 96 -5.56 -12.07 -0.56
C LEU A 96 -4.81 -10.77 -0.89
N VAL A 97 -4.73 -9.84 0.07
CA VAL A 97 -3.91 -8.63 -0.06
C VAL A 97 -2.44 -9.03 -0.26
N SER A 98 -1.91 -9.97 0.52
CA SER A 98 -0.54 -10.47 0.34
C SER A 98 -0.32 -11.02 -1.08
N GLU A 99 -1.19 -11.91 -1.54
CA GLU A 99 -1.10 -12.48 -2.89
C GLU A 99 -1.18 -11.43 -3.99
N TYR A 100 -2.04 -10.42 -3.83
CA TYR A 100 -2.14 -9.29 -4.76
C TYR A 100 -0.83 -8.48 -4.82
N PHE A 101 -0.27 -8.10 -3.68
CA PHE A 101 0.98 -7.32 -3.66
C PHE A 101 2.18 -8.12 -4.19
N LYS A 102 2.22 -9.45 -3.98
CA LYS A 102 3.21 -10.34 -4.62
C LYS A 102 3.07 -10.32 -6.14
N GLU A 103 1.85 -10.41 -6.67
CA GLU A 103 1.60 -10.30 -8.11
C GLU A 103 2.06 -8.94 -8.66
N VAL A 104 1.71 -7.83 -7.99
CA VAL A 104 2.14 -6.49 -8.41
C VAL A 104 3.67 -6.38 -8.40
N LYS A 105 4.34 -6.86 -7.35
CA LYS A 105 5.81 -6.88 -7.27
C LYS A 105 6.43 -7.69 -8.42
N LYS A 106 5.89 -8.88 -8.70
CA LYS A 106 6.34 -9.75 -9.80
C LYS A 106 6.16 -9.09 -11.18
N THR A 107 5.01 -8.47 -11.43
CA THR A 107 4.67 -7.90 -12.73
C THR A 107 5.34 -6.56 -13.01
N THR A 108 5.62 -5.77 -11.97
CA THR A 108 6.24 -4.44 -12.09
C THR A 108 7.75 -4.42 -11.84
N GLY A 109 8.27 -5.44 -11.15
CA GLY A 109 9.66 -5.50 -10.70
C GLY A 109 9.99 -4.50 -9.59
N LYS A 110 8.99 -3.91 -8.91
CA LYS A 110 9.18 -2.85 -7.91
C LYS A 110 9.04 -3.34 -6.48
N SER A 111 9.96 -2.87 -5.64
CA SER A 111 9.82 -2.88 -4.19
C SER A 111 9.07 -1.62 -3.74
N PHE A 112 8.23 -1.76 -2.71
CA PHE A 112 7.47 -0.64 -2.14
C PHE A 112 8.27 0.00 -1.01
N ASN A 113 8.78 1.20 -1.24
CA ASN A 113 9.70 1.89 -0.32
C ASN A 113 9.13 3.19 0.24
N SER A 114 7.86 3.48 -0.06
CA SER A 114 7.11 4.63 0.44
C SER A 114 5.63 4.30 0.52
N PHE A 115 4.87 5.10 1.29
CA PHE A 115 3.42 5.06 1.28
C PHE A 115 2.85 5.21 -0.14
N MET A 116 3.41 6.12 -0.95
CA MET A 116 2.97 6.34 -2.33
C MET A 116 3.16 5.10 -3.21
N ASP A 117 4.22 4.31 -3.00
CA ASP A 117 4.40 3.06 -3.74
C ASP A 117 3.31 2.04 -3.37
N VAL A 118 2.98 1.92 -2.08
CA VAL A 118 1.90 1.01 -1.63
C VAL A 118 0.55 1.46 -2.18
N TYR A 119 0.27 2.77 -2.15
CA TYR A 119 -0.97 3.32 -2.69
C TYR A 119 -1.07 3.12 -4.21
N PHE A 120 -0.02 3.44 -4.97
CA PHE A 120 -0.05 3.25 -6.43
C PHE A 120 -0.10 1.79 -6.85
N ALA A 121 0.42 0.86 -6.04
CA ALA A 121 0.24 -0.57 -6.28
C ALA A 121 -1.24 -1.00 -6.27
N VAL A 122 -2.10 -0.28 -5.55
CA VAL A 122 -3.55 -0.52 -5.51
C VAL A 122 -4.28 0.33 -6.54
N PHE A 123 -4.02 1.64 -6.55
CA PHE A 123 -4.78 2.60 -7.35
C PHE A 123 -4.42 2.60 -8.84
N PHE A 124 -3.12 2.61 -9.16
CA PHE A 124 -2.66 2.74 -10.54
C PHE A 124 -1.23 2.19 -10.72
N PRO A 125 -1.03 0.86 -10.81
CA PRO A 125 0.30 0.22 -10.76
C PRO A 125 1.29 0.75 -11.81
N LYS A 126 0.80 1.20 -12.96
CA LYS A 126 1.63 1.79 -14.03
C LYS A 126 2.39 3.05 -13.58
N ALA A 127 1.92 3.74 -12.53
CA ALA A 127 2.58 4.92 -11.98
C ALA A 127 3.81 4.60 -11.10
N LEU A 128 4.03 3.35 -10.69
CA LEU A 128 5.15 2.97 -9.81
C LEU A 128 6.53 3.30 -10.40
N ASN A 129 6.64 3.33 -11.74
CA ASN A 129 7.91 3.56 -12.44
C ASN A 129 8.11 5.02 -12.90
N GLN A 130 7.25 5.93 -12.45
CA GLN A 130 7.13 7.25 -13.05
C GLN A 130 7.52 8.38 -12.09
N SER A 131 7.94 9.53 -12.64
CA SER A 131 8.27 10.74 -11.87
C SER A 131 7.04 11.37 -11.20
N SER A 132 7.25 12.24 -10.23
CA SER A 132 6.16 13.00 -9.56
C SER A 132 5.27 13.78 -10.53
N SER A 133 5.85 14.30 -11.62
CA SER A 133 5.16 15.03 -12.69
C SER A 133 4.38 14.14 -13.66
N TYR A 134 4.42 12.82 -13.50
CA TYR A 134 3.70 11.90 -14.39
C TYR A 134 2.19 12.10 -14.27
N VAL A 135 1.56 12.41 -15.39
CA VAL A 135 0.10 12.45 -15.54
C VAL A 135 -0.42 11.04 -15.68
N LEU A 136 -1.39 10.66 -14.86
CA LEU A 136 -2.02 9.34 -14.91
C LEU A 136 -2.75 9.15 -16.23
N GLN A 137 -2.29 8.19 -17.02
CA GLN A 137 -2.94 7.75 -18.26
C GLN A 137 -2.43 6.37 -18.72
N THR A 138 -3.22 5.71 -19.55
CA THR A 138 -2.81 4.53 -20.33
C THR A 138 -3.27 4.69 -21.77
N SER A 139 -2.89 3.76 -22.66
CA SER A 139 -3.41 3.74 -24.03
C SER A 139 -4.94 3.54 -24.08
N GLY A 140 -5.53 2.90 -23.07
CA GLY A 140 -6.97 2.66 -22.98
C GLY A 140 -7.72 3.56 -21.99
N LEU A 141 -7.02 4.48 -21.31
CA LEU A 141 -7.60 5.32 -20.26
C LEU A 141 -6.96 6.72 -20.29
N THR A 142 -7.71 7.71 -20.73
CA THR A 142 -7.22 9.09 -20.90
C THR A 142 -7.09 9.81 -19.56
N ALA A 143 -6.18 10.79 -19.49
CA ALA A 143 -5.98 11.61 -18.29
C ALA A 143 -7.27 12.32 -17.85
N SER A 144 -8.03 12.86 -18.79
CA SER A 144 -9.30 13.54 -18.50
C SER A 144 -10.37 12.61 -17.95
N LEU A 145 -10.45 11.37 -18.44
CA LEU A 145 -11.38 10.39 -17.89
C LEU A 145 -10.99 10.01 -16.44
N ILE A 146 -9.70 9.85 -16.17
CA ILE A 146 -9.19 9.57 -14.82
C ILE A 146 -9.50 10.73 -13.87
N ALA A 147 -9.26 11.97 -14.29
CA ALA A 147 -9.60 13.17 -13.51
C ALA A 147 -11.10 13.27 -13.22
N LYS A 148 -11.94 13.05 -14.24
CA LYS A 148 -13.40 13.06 -14.09
C LYS A 148 -13.90 11.99 -13.11
N GLN A 149 -13.28 10.82 -13.09
CA GLN A 149 -13.66 9.71 -12.20
C GLN A 149 -13.12 9.87 -10.78
N ASN A 150 -12.02 10.62 -10.61
CA ASN A 150 -11.34 10.80 -9.33
C ASN A 150 -11.12 12.28 -9.01
N PRO A 151 -12.18 13.12 -9.00
CA PRO A 151 -12.04 14.57 -8.90
C PRO A 151 -11.40 15.05 -7.60
N ILE A 152 -11.35 14.19 -6.57
CA ILE A 152 -10.69 14.48 -5.29
C ILE A 152 -9.16 14.65 -5.44
N PHE A 153 -8.56 14.09 -6.48
CA PHE A 153 -7.12 14.17 -6.74
C PHE A 153 -6.74 15.23 -7.78
N ASP A 154 -7.70 15.80 -8.52
CA ASP A 154 -7.48 16.91 -9.45
C ASP A 154 -7.55 18.24 -8.69
N THR A 155 -6.50 18.52 -7.94
CA THR A 155 -6.48 19.61 -6.95
C THR A 155 -6.42 21.00 -7.58
N ASN A 156 -5.84 21.10 -8.78
CA ASN A 156 -5.75 22.35 -9.54
C ASN A 156 -6.88 22.52 -10.57
N LYS A 157 -7.72 21.49 -10.77
CA LYS A 157 -8.88 21.46 -11.68
C LYS A 157 -8.52 21.63 -13.15
N ASP A 158 -7.36 21.13 -13.57
CA ASP A 158 -6.90 21.21 -14.96
C ASP A 158 -7.38 20.03 -15.83
N GLY A 159 -8.15 19.10 -15.24
CA GLY A 159 -8.67 17.93 -15.92
C GLY A 159 -7.63 16.82 -16.10
N LYS A 160 -6.53 16.84 -15.33
CA LYS A 160 -5.51 15.79 -15.27
C LYS A 160 -5.16 15.56 -13.80
N ILE A 161 -4.53 14.41 -13.52
CA ILE A 161 -4.03 14.09 -12.18
C ILE A 161 -2.59 13.65 -12.31
N THR A 162 -1.72 14.28 -11.55
CA THR A 162 -0.31 13.90 -11.41
C THR A 162 -0.06 13.06 -10.16
N LYS A 163 1.07 12.36 -10.12
CA LYS A 163 1.49 11.66 -8.88
C LYS A 163 1.70 12.64 -7.72
N ALA A 164 2.19 13.85 -8.00
CA ALA A 164 2.41 14.89 -7.00
C ALA A 164 1.11 15.33 -6.33
N GLU A 165 0.03 15.54 -7.10
CA GLU A 165 -1.25 15.96 -6.54
C GLU A 165 -1.86 14.93 -5.60
N ILE A 166 -1.73 13.64 -5.93
CA ILE A 166 -2.18 12.56 -5.03
C ILE A 166 -1.36 12.59 -3.72
N GLN A 167 -0.05 12.82 -3.81
CA GLN A 167 0.79 12.92 -2.62
C GLN A 167 0.40 14.13 -1.76
N ASP A 168 0.14 15.29 -2.37
CA ASP A 168 -0.27 16.49 -1.65
C ASP A 168 -1.68 16.36 -1.05
N PHE A 169 -2.58 15.68 -1.75
CA PHE A 169 -3.87 15.29 -1.20
C PHE A 169 -3.70 14.45 0.07
N PHE A 170 -2.85 13.42 0.05
CA PHE A 170 -2.70 12.53 1.22
C PHE A 170 -2.05 13.20 2.41
N LYS A 171 -1.10 14.12 2.21
CA LYS A 171 -0.57 14.97 3.29
C LYS A 171 -1.73 15.68 4.01
N GLY A 172 -2.58 16.37 3.26
CA GLY A 172 -3.72 17.08 3.82
C GLY A 172 -4.79 16.14 4.42
N TYR A 173 -5.05 15.01 3.77
CA TYR A 173 -6.02 14.02 4.24
C TYR A 173 -5.63 13.44 5.59
N PHE A 174 -4.41 12.94 5.74
CA PHE A 174 -3.99 12.28 6.99
C PHE A 174 -3.86 13.28 8.14
N SER A 175 -3.30 14.47 7.91
CA SER A 175 -3.24 15.52 8.94
C SER A 175 -4.63 15.90 9.46
N LYS A 176 -5.63 16.04 8.57
CA LYS A 176 -7.02 16.33 8.97
C LYS A 176 -7.70 15.19 9.72
N ASN A 177 -7.18 13.97 9.62
CA ASN A 177 -7.74 12.78 10.26
C ASN A 177 -6.96 12.33 11.51
N GLY A 178 -6.09 13.20 12.04
CA GLY A 178 -5.38 12.96 13.29
C GLY A 178 -4.18 12.04 13.15
N PHE A 179 -3.61 11.94 11.95
CA PHE A 179 -2.34 11.23 11.70
C PHE A 179 -1.26 12.24 11.35
N ASP A 180 -0.07 12.09 11.96
CA ASP A 180 1.12 12.76 11.47
C ASP A 180 1.60 12.07 10.18
N PHE A 181 1.45 12.77 9.05
CA PHE A 181 1.81 12.20 7.76
C PHE A 181 3.30 11.89 7.66
N ASP A 182 4.20 12.66 8.27
CA ASP A 182 5.64 12.42 8.11
C ASP A 182 6.15 11.36 9.08
N THR A 183 5.65 11.34 10.32
CA THR A 183 6.16 10.43 11.36
C THR A 183 5.38 9.11 11.44
N GLU A 184 4.08 9.08 11.14
CA GLU A 184 3.28 7.86 11.15
C GLU A 184 3.15 7.23 9.77
N ILE A 185 2.95 8.04 8.71
CA ILE A 185 2.60 7.53 7.37
C ILE A 185 3.78 7.54 6.40
N ASN A 186 4.64 8.55 6.37
CA ASN A 186 5.71 8.67 5.38
C ASN A 186 7.08 8.36 6.00
N GLN A 187 7.08 7.75 7.17
CA GLN A 187 8.28 7.30 7.85
C GLN A 187 9.07 6.38 6.91
N LYS A 188 10.19 6.90 6.39
CA LYS A 188 11.04 6.18 5.44
C LYS A 188 11.43 4.82 6.01
N LYS A 189 11.50 3.82 5.14
CA LYS A 189 12.13 2.54 5.48
C LYS A 189 13.52 2.82 6.01
N ALA A 190 13.78 2.51 7.28
CA ALA A 190 15.12 2.64 7.84
C ALA A 190 16.06 1.71 7.06
N LEU A 191 17.10 2.28 6.44
CA LEU A 191 18.13 1.49 5.77
C LEU A 191 18.92 0.77 6.87
N THR A 192 18.71 -0.53 7.03
CA THR A 192 19.54 -1.35 7.91
C THR A 192 20.90 -1.47 7.26
N TRP A 193 21.80 -0.52 7.53
CA TRP A 193 23.23 -0.74 7.37
C TRP A 193 23.63 -1.78 8.40
N VAL A 194 23.58 -3.05 8.03
CA VAL A 194 24.31 -4.07 8.77
C VAL A 194 25.78 -3.83 8.43
N LEU A 195 26.43 -2.94 9.16
CA LEU A 195 27.89 -2.97 9.21
C LEU A 195 28.25 -4.33 9.82
N PRO A 196 28.94 -5.23 9.12
CA PRO A 196 29.60 -6.31 9.82
C PRO A 196 30.68 -5.61 10.66
N LEU A 197 30.45 -5.53 11.97
CA LEU A 197 31.51 -5.35 12.96
C LEU A 197 32.43 -6.56 12.84
N VAL A 198 33.32 -6.54 11.83
CA VAL A 198 34.50 -7.39 11.82
C VAL A 198 35.42 -6.80 12.88
N VAL A 199 35.22 -7.26 14.11
CA VAL A 199 36.18 -7.07 15.20
C VAL A 199 37.40 -7.92 14.84
N PHE A 200 38.38 -7.31 14.17
CA PHE A 200 39.72 -7.88 14.06
C PHE A 200 40.36 -7.84 15.44
N PHE A 201 40.22 -8.92 16.22
CA PHE A 201 41.14 -9.19 17.30
C PHE A 201 42.49 -9.60 16.68
N TYR A 202 43.47 -8.71 16.71
CA TYR A 202 44.87 -9.13 16.59
C TYR A 202 45.23 -9.87 17.87
N SER A 203 45.21 -11.20 17.81
CA SER A 203 45.81 -12.06 18.82
C SER A 203 47.34 -11.98 18.72
N VAL A 204 47.95 -11.72 19.86
CA VAL A 204 49.39 -11.64 20.12
C VAL A 204 50.04 -13.00 19.81
N GLY A 205 50.96 -13.01 18.84
CA GLY A 205 51.87 -14.11 18.59
C GLY A 205 53.13 -13.95 19.44
N ILE A 206 53.20 -14.71 20.53
CA ILE A 206 54.39 -14.99 21.33
C ILE A 206 55.46 -15.62 20.42
N ILE A 207 56.68 -15.08 20.43
CA ILE A 207 57.88 -15.81 19.99
C ILE A 207 58.75 -16.03 21.23
N PHE A 208 58.86 -17.29 21.63
CA PHE A 208 59.92 -17.80 22.50
C PHE A 208 61.14 -18.14 21.64
N LEU A 209 62.25 -17.44 21.89
CA LEU A 209 63.66 -17.90 22.00
C LEU A 209 64.60 -16.71 21.78
#